data_AF-A0ABD0YUD9-F1
#
_entry.id   AF-A0ABD0YUD9-F1
#
_cell.length_a   1.000
_cell.length_b   1.000
_cell.length_c   1.000
_cell.angle_alpha   90.00
_cell.angle_beta   90.00
_cell.angle_gamma   90.00
#
_symmetry.space_group_name_H-M   'P 1'
#
loop_
_entity.id
_entity.type
_entity.pdbx_description
1 polymer ?
#
loop_
_entity_poly.entity_id
_entity_poly.type
_entity_poly.pdbx_seq_one_letter_code
_entity_poly.pdbx_strand_id
1 'polypeptide(L)'
;MYYFLFYRRPNNVCWCSFLPTERLNTICRIVLLQHPAEEKRSLRTAAMLDNSLAPGSCLVFKGKKFPQAKHVGLLDIINDPNTILLYPSKNAVPLDTLPKVKDLDSPYNIILIDGTWPQAKGIYHNTQSLHNIKQAKLLGHTKSEYVIRTQPTEGCLSTLETAAEALSILEEIDYRQDLLRPLKALCNFQLDHGAVTHQSLEARIRTSAYPKQIGKRLSRFLKELEASDNS
;
A
#
# COMPACT_ATOMS: atom_id res chain seq x y z
N MET A 1 -10.57 -10.98 22.83
CA MET A 1 -10.69 -9.56 23.25
C MET A 1 -9.31 -8.96 23.61
N TYR A 2 -8.29 -9.06 22.74
CA TYR A 2 -6.89 -8.74 23.11
C TYR A 2 -6.05 -8.00 22.04
N TYR A 3 -6.65 -7.21 21.13
CA TYR A 3 -5.89 -6.46 20.11
C TYR A 3 -6.18 -4.96 20.01
N PHE A 4 -6.89 -4.36 20.97
CA PHE A 4 -7.28 -2.95 20.90
C PHE A 4 -6.26 -1.95 21.49
N LEU A 5 -5.11 -2.40 22.00
CA LEU A 5 -4.24 -1.54 22.82
C LEU A 5 -3.26 -0.64 22.05
N PHE A 6 -3.06 -0.80 20.74
CA PHE A 6 -2.07 -0.01 19.99
C PHE A 6 -2.62 1.21 19.22
N TYR A 7 -3.94 1.36 19.11
CA TYR A 7 -4.56 2.44 18.35
C TYR A 7 -5.57 3.20 19.21
N ARG A 8 -5.08 4.07 20.12
CA ARG A 8 -5.94 4.99 20.88
C ARG A 8 -6.52 6.06 19.96
N ARG A 9 -7.53 5.68 19.18
CA ARG A 9 -8.51 6.62 18.62
C ARG A 9 -9.69 6.71 19.59
N PRO A 10 -10.24 7.91 19.84
CA PRO A 10 -11.51 8.04 20.55
C PRO A 10 -12.57 7.09 19.96
N ASN A 11 -13.39 6.46 20.81
CA ASN A 11 -14.36 5.44 20.36
C ASN A 11 -15.31 5.98 19.27
N ASN A 12 -15.66 7.26 19.33
CA ASN A 12 -16.50 7.94 18.36
C ASN A 12 -15.84 8.18 16.99
N VAL A 13 -14.53 7.93 16.84
CA VAL A 13 -13.77 8.15 15.58
C VAL A 13 -12.95 6.92 15.15
N CYS A 14 -13.14 5.76 15.81
CA CYS A 14 -12.48 4.50 15.49
C CYS A 14 -13.11 3.93 14.21
N TRP A 15 -12.29 3.55 13.23
CA TRP A 15 -12.73 2.76 12.07
C TRP A 15 -12.88 1.26 12.41
N CYS A 16 -12.69 0.91 13.68
CA CYS A 16 -12.50 -0.46 14.16
C CYS A 16 -13.78 -1.30 14.06
N SER A 17 -14.95 -0.68 14.20
CA SER A 17 -16.25 -1.30 13.96
C SER A 17 -16.52 -1.64 12.49
N PHE A 18 -15.71 -1.09 11.58
CA PHE A 18 -15.83 -1.30 10.14
C PHE A 18 -14.81 -2.31 9.62
N LEU A 19 -13.97 -2.88 10.49
CA LEU A 19 -13.16 -4.05 10.14
C LEU A 19 -14.06 -5.25 9.80
N PRO A 20 -13.57 -6.21 9.01
CA PRO A 20 -14.24 -7.50 8.85
C PRO A 20 -14.57 -8.13 10.21
N THR A 21 -15.78 -8.69 10.34
CA THR A 21 -16.25 -9.33 11.59
C THR A 21 -15.32 -10.46 12.00
N GLU A 22 -14.89 -11.26 11.01
CA GLU A 22 -13.84 -12.25 11.14
C GLU A 22 -12.66 -11.83 10.27
N ARG A 23 -11.44 -12.08 10.77
CA ARG A 23 -10.22 -11.76 10.02
C ARG A 23 -10.15 -12.60 8.76
N LEU A 24 -9.84 -11.96 7.65
CA LEU A 24 -9.77 -12.57 6.33
C LEU A 24 -8.56 -13.49 6.25
N ASN A 25 -8.78 -14.74 5.88
CA ASN A 25 -7.71 -15.70 5.64
C ASN A 25 -7.30 -15.63 4.17
N THR A 26 -6.18 -14.97 3.90
CA THR A 26 -5.60 -14.86 2.55
C THR A 26 -4.62 -16.00 2.33
N ILE A 27 -4.55 -16.50 1.09
CA ILE A 27 -3.61 -17.55 0.72
C ILE A 27 -2.20 -16.95 0.54
N CYS A 28 -2.09 -15.79 -0.09
CA CYS A 28 -0.87 -15.00 -0.15
C CYS A 28 -0.57 -14.33 1.18
N ARG A 29 0.70 -13.99 1.37
CA ARG A 29 1.17 -13.19 2.50
C ARG A 29 1.55 -11.79 2.05
N ILE A 30 1.05 -10.77 2.74
CA ILE A 30 1.51 -9.39 2.59
C ILE A 30 2.71 -9.12 3.49
N VAL A 31 3.75 -8.48 2.96
CA VAL A 31 4.94 -8.06 3.70
C VAL A 31 5.13 -6.55 3.53
N LEU A 32 4.93 -5.80 4.60
CA LEU A 32 5.08 -4.35 4.61
C LEU A 32 6.49 -3.95 5.06
N LEU A 33 7.23 -3.27 4.19
CA LEU A 33 8.46 -2.56 4.53
C LEU A 33 8.11 -1.11 4.90
N GLN A 34 7.84 -0.90 6.18
CA GLN A 34 7.29 0.35 6.69
C GLN A 34 8.38 1.36 7.08
N HIS A 35 8.30 2.56 6.51
CA HIS A 35 9.13 3.69 6.90
C HIS A 35 8.76 4.18 8.32
N PRO A 36 9.72 4.44 9.23
CA PRO A 36 9.42 4.80 10.63
C PRO A 36 8.56 6.06 10.82
N ALA A 37 8.57 6.97 9.84
CA ALA A 37 7.73 8.18 9.91
C ALA A 37 6.24 7.90 9.75
N GLU A 38 5.85 6.78 9.12
CA GLU A 38 4.43 6.43 8.98
C GLU A 38 3.82 5.99 10.32
N GLU A 39 4.64 5.55 11.27
CA GLU A 39 4.24 5.21 12.64
C GLU A 39 3.77 6.41 13.48
N LYS A 40 3.90 7.64 13.00
CA LYS A 40 3.37 8.81 13.71
C LYS A 40 2.13 9.40 13.04
N ARG A 41 1.71 8.86 11.90
CA ARG A 41 0.55 9.39 11.17
C ARG A 41 -0.75 8.92 11.81
N SER A 42 -1.75 9.78 11.81
CA SER A 42 -3.08 9.49 12.36
C SER A 42 -3.90 8.57 11.45
N LEU A 43 -3.73 8.66 10.13
CA LEU A 43 -4.53 7.98 9.11
C LEU A 43 -3.77 6.79 8.45
N ARG A 44 -3.53 5.72 9.21
CA ARG A 44 -2.71 4.57 8.75
C ARG A 44 -3.56 3.48 8.10
N THR A 45 -3.28 3.22 6.84
CA THR A 45 -3.88 2.13 6.06
C THR A 45 -3.21 0.78 6.33
N ALA A 46 -1.90 0.76 6.63
CA ALA A 46 -1.18 -0.45 7.06
C ALA A 46 -1.80 -1.09 8.32
N ALA A 47 -2.28 -0.27 9.26
CA ALA A 47 -2.94 -0.74 10.48
C ALA A 47 -4.29 -1.42 10.19
N MET A 48 -5.06 -0.87 9.25
CA MET A 48 -6.33 -1.47 8.81
C MET A 48 -6.05 -2.84 8.21
N LEU A 49 -5.03 -2.93 7.33
CA LEU A 49 -4.66 -4.18 6.69
C LEU A 49 -4.26 -5.27 7.71
N ASP A 50 -3.33 -4.96 8.61
CA ASP A 50 -2.84 -5.89 9.64
C ASP A 50 -3.96 -6.39 10.58
N ASN A 51 -4.96 -5.55 10.86
CA ASN A 51 -6.09 -5.92 11.71
C ASN A 51 -7.23 -6.62 10.97
N SER A 52 -7.31 -6.47 9.64
CA SER A 52 -8.29 -7.15 8.80
C SER A 52 -7.87 -8.57 8.42
N LEU A 53 -6.57 -8.87 8.38
CA LEU A 53 -6.05 -10.16 7.94
C LEU A 53 -5.77 -11.12 9.11
N ALA A 54 -5.84 -12.43 8.82
CA ALA A 54 -5.51 -13.48 9.78
C ALA A 54 -4.06 -13.37 10.28
N PRO A 55 -3.75 -13.83 11.51
CA PRO A 55 -2.38 -13.80 12.03
C PRO A 55 -1.40 -14.50 11.08
N GLY A 56 -0.31 -13.82 10.72
CA GLY A 56 0.72 -14.35 9.82
C GLY A 56 0.50 -14.07 8.33
N SER A 57 -0.69 -13.59 7.94
CA SER A 57 -1.01 -13.15 6.57
C SER A 57 -0.50 -11.73 6.27
N CYS A 58 -0.23 -10.93 7.30
CA CYS A 58 0.46 -9.64 7.18
C CYS A 58 1.68 -9.60 8.09
N LEU A 59 2.86 -9.32 7.54
CA LEU A 59 4.10 -9.10 8.30
C LEU A 59 4.58 -7.67 8.12
N VAL A 60 4.91 -6.98 9.20
CA VAL A 60 5.34 -5.57 9.15
C VAL A 60 6.77 -5.43 9.66
N PHE A 61 7.68 -5.05 8.77
CA PHE A 61 9.07 -4.76 9.08
C PHE A 61 9.33 -3.26 9.04
N LYS A 62 9.90 -2.70 10.10
CA LYS A 62 10.12 -1.26 10.25
C LYS A 62 11.58 -0.86 9.99
N GLY A 63 11.82 0.12 9.12
CA GLY A 63 13.17 0.55 8.80
C GLY A 63 13.27 1.54 7.64
N LYS A 64 14.47 2.10 7.46
CA LYS A 64 14.83 2.90 6.27
C LYS A 64 15.71 2.12 5.28
N LYS A 65 16.24 0.99 5.73
CA LYS A 65 17.09 0.05 5.00
C LYS A 65 16.68 -1.35 5.44
N PHE A 66 16.68 -2.29 4.51
CA PHE A 66 16.29 -3.68 4.74
C PHE A 66 17.27 -4.63 4.03
N PRO A 67 17.30 -5.91 4.41
CA PRO A 67 17.03 -6.35 5.79
C PRO A 67 18.07 -5.78 6.77
N GLN A 68 17.75 -5.76 8.06
CA GLN A 68 18.64 -5.46 9.19
C GLN A 68 18.61 -6.63 10.18
N ALA A 69 19.59 -6.73 11.09
CA ALA A 69 19.66 -7.82 12.07
C ALA A 69 18.39 -8.03 12.90
N LYS A 70 17.60 -6.96 13.13
CA LYS A 70 16.31 -7.01 13.83
C LYS A 70 15.14 -7.57 13.01
N HIS A 71 15.31 -7.73 11.69
CA HIS A 71 14.26 -8.19 10.77
C HIS A 71 14.35 -9.71 10.59
N VAL A 72 14.03 -10.44 11.66
CA VAL A 72 14.07 -11.90 11.67
C VAL A 72 13.17 -12.48 10.57
N GLY A 73 13.68 -13.41 9.76
CA GLY A 73 12.97 -14.08 8.67
C GLY A 73 12.75 -13.24 7.40
N LEU A 74 13.05 -11.93 7.40
CA LEU A 74 12.82 -11.08 6.22
C LEU A 74 13.72 -11.48 5.04
N LEU A 75 14.97 -11.88 5.32
CA LEU A 75 15.90 -12.28 4.26
C LEU A 75 15.42 -13.56 3.56
N ASP A 76 14.90 -14.52 4.32
CA ASP A 76 14.36 -15.76 3.77
C ASP A 76 13.15 -15.48 2.88
N ILE A 77 12.26 -14.58 3.32
CA ILE A 77 11.13 -14.14 2.50
C ILE A 77 11.63 -13.44 1.23
N ILE A 78 12.59 -12.51 1.32
CA ILE A 78 13.12 -11.81 0.15
C ILE A 78 13.74 -12.77 -0.88
N ASN A 79 14.35 -13.87 -0.43
CA ASN A 79 15.01 -14.85 -1.28
C ASN A 79 14.06 -15.95 -1.79
N ASP A 80 12.82 -16.01 -1.31
CA ASP A 80 11.82 -16.97 -1.77
C ASP A 80 11.47 -16.72 -3.25
N PRO A 81 11.47 -17.76 -4.11
CA PRO A 81 11.20 -17.61 -5.54
C PRO A 81 9.79 -17.07 -5.85
N ASN A 82 8.83 -17.28 -4.95
CA ASN A 82 7.47 -16.74 -5.04
C ASN A 82 7.33 -15.42 -4.28
N THR A 83 8.42 -14.70 -4.04
CA THR A 83 8.36 -13.32 -3.58
C THR A 83 8.28 -12.36 -4.75
N ILE A 84 7.30 -11.46 -4.69
CA ILE A 84 7.13 -10.37 -5.63
C ILE A 84 7.14 -9.03 -4.92
N LEU A 85 7.63 -8.00 -5.60
CA LEU A 85 7.63 -6.62 -5.10
C LEU A 85 6.62 -5.82 -5.92
N LEU A 86 5.59 -5.29 -5.26
CA LEU A 86 4.70 -4.31 -5.90
C LEU A 86 5.34 -2.93 -5.84
N TYR A 87 6.01 -2.60 -6.93
CA TYR A 87 6.70 -1.34 -7.11
C TYR A 87 6.81 -1.03 -8.60
N PRO A 88 6.40 0.17 -9.05
CA PRO A 88 6.44 0.53 -10.47
C PRO A 88 7.85 0.88 -10.91
N SER A 89 8.68 -0.13 -11.11
CA SER A 89 9.97 0.02 -11.77
C SER A 89 9.82 -0.02 -13.29
N LYS A 90 10.89 0.33 -14.01
CA LYS A 90 10.94 0.22 -15.48
C LYS A 90 10.71 -1.20 -16.00
N ASN A 91 11.07 -2.22 -15.21
CA ASN A 91 10.98 -3.63 -15.59
C ASN A 91 9.80 -4.34 -14.90
N ALA A 92 8.91 -3.59 -14.24
CA ALA A 92 7.77 -4.16 -13.55
C ALA A 92 6.77 -4.72 -14.56
N VAL A 93 6.33 -5.96 -14.34
CA VAL A 93 5.29 -6.60 -15.17
C VAL A 93 3.90 -6.31 -14.61
N PRO A 94 2.86 -6.26 -15.44
CA PRO A 94 1.48 -6.16 -14.94
C PRO A 94 1.14 -7.35 -14.02
N LEU A 95 0.56 -7.08 -12.84
CA LEU A 95 0.30 -8.12 -11.84
C LEU A 95 -0.68 -9.19 -12.35
N ASP A 96 -1.65 -8.79 -13.16
CA ASP A 96 -2.64 -9.67 -13.78
C ASP A 96 -2.04 -10.74 -14.71
N THR A 97 -0.85 -10.48 -15.27
CA THR A 97 -0.09 -11.43 -16.11
C THR A 97 0.67 -12.50 -15.32
N LEU A 98 0.76 -12.38 -13.99
CA LEU A 98 1.38 -13.42 -13.16
C LEU A 98 0.46 -14.64 -13.01
N PRO A 99 1.02 -15.85 -12.85
CA PRO A 99 0.25 -17.04 -12.50
C PRO A 99 -0.63 -16.81 -11.28
N LYS A 100 -1.83 -17.40 -11.26
CA LYS A 100 -2.73 -17.32 -10.12
C LYS A 100 -2.28 -18.29 -9.04
N VAL A 101 -2.65 -18.02 -7.80
CA VAL A 101 -2.22 -18.83 -6.65
C VAL A 101 -2.66 -20.29 -6.79
N LYS A 102 -3.82 -20.54 -7.39
CA LYS A 102 -4.32 -21.89 -7.67
C LYS A 102 -3.43 -22.71 -8.64
N ASP A 103 -2.61 -22.03 -9.43
CA ASP A 103 -1.74 -22.63 -10.46
C ASP A 103 -0.28 -22.79 -9.96
N LEU A 104 -0.03 -22.54 -8.67
CA LEU A 104 1.31 -22.56 -8.06
C LEU A 104 1.41 -23.63 -6.98
N ASP A 105 2.61 -24.17 -6.81
CA ASP A 105 2.93 -25.11 -5.73
C ASP A 105 3.02 -24.42 -4.35
N SER A 106 3.29 -23.11 -4.33
CA SER A 106 3.30 -22.31 -3.10
C SER A 106 2.82 -20.87 -3.36
N PRO A 107 2.16 -20.24 -2.37
CA PRO A 107 1.58 -18.91 -2.55
C PRO A 107 2.64 -17.80 -2.54
N TYR A 108 2.26 -16.62 -3.03
CA TYR A 108 3.16 -15.47 -3.08
C TYR A 108 3.42 -14.85 -1.70
N ASN A 109 4.65 -14.37 -1.51
CA ASN A 109 4.91 -13.26 -0.58
C ASN A 109 4.90 -11.95 -1.38
N ILE A 110 3.98 -11.05 -1.03
CA ILE A 110 3.77 -9.78 -1.73
C ILE A 110 4.38 -8.67 -0.89
N ILE A 111 5.53 -8.15 -1.32
CA ILE A 111 6.21 -7.04 -0.66
C ILE A 111 5.61 -5.70 -1.11
N LEU A 112 5.19 -4.89 -0.13
CA LEU A 112 4.78 -3.49 -0.31
C LEU A 112 5.74 -2.58 0.48
N ILE A 113 6.06 -1.41 -0.08
CA ILE A 113 6.84 -0.39 0.64
C ILE A 113 5.88 0.66 1.21
N ASP A 114 5.68 0.65 2.53
CA ASP A 114 4.74 1.56 3.20
C ASP A 114 5.43 2.88 3.59
N GLY A 115 5.15 3.93 2.83
CA GLY A 115 5.74 5.24 2.99
C GLY A 115 5.17 6.25 2.00
N THR A 116 5.48 7.53 2.18
CA THR A 116 5.31 8.49 1.07
C THR A 116 6.21 8.09 -0.09
N TRP A 117 5.87 8.47 -1.31
CA TRP A 117 6.70 8.14 -2.47
C TRP A 117 8.20 8.45 -2.35
N PRO A 118 8.63 9.62 -1.84
CA PRO A 118 10.05 9.86 -1.58
C PRO A 118 10.67 8.88 -0.58
N GLN A 119 9.91 8.45 0.43
CA GLN A 119 10.35 7.45 1.40
C GLN A 119 10.42 6.06 0.75
N ALA A 120 9.40 5.68 -0.03
CA ALA A 120 9.36 4.40 -0.71
C ALA A 120 10.50 4.25 -1.72
N LYS A 121 10.73 5.29 -2.54
CA LYS A 121 11.88 5.38 -3.45
C LYS A 121 13.21 5.32 -2.70
N GLY A 122 13.28 5.96 -1.54
CA GLY A 122 14.44 5.90 -0.65
C GLY A 122 14.70 4.49 -0.13
N ILE A 123 13.67 3.79 0.34
CA ILE A 123 13.78 2.40 0.81
C ILE A 123 14.22 1.49 -0.33
N TYR A 124 13.55 1.59 -1.49
CA TYR A 124 13.88 0.81 -2.67
C TYR A 124 15.33 1.01 -3.12
N HIS A 125 15.79 2.26 -3.30
CA HIS A 125 17.17 2.52 -3.73
C HIS A 125 18.22 2.07 -2.73
N ASN A 126 17.94 2.15 -1.42
CA ASN A 126 18.91 1.76 -0.39
C ASN A 126 18.88 0.26 -0.04
N THR A 127 18.00 -0.52 -0.67
CA THR A 127 17.81 -1.94 -0.38
C THR A 127 18.11 -2.76 -1.63
N GLN A 128 19.38 -3.15 -1.80
CA GLN A 128 19.84 -3.83 -3.01
C GLN A 128 19.12 -5.16 -3.26
N SER A 129 18.76 -5.89 -2.20
CA SER A 129 18.09 -7.17 -2.32
C SER A 129 16.70 -7.07 -2.97
N LEU A 130 16.01 -5.92 -2.87
CA LEU A 130 14.73 -5.69 -3.53
C LEU A 130 14.85 -5.59 -5.06
N HIS A 131 16.02 -5.26 -5.59
CA HIS A 131 16.21 -5.09 -7.04
C HIS A 131 16.22 -6.42 -7.78
N ASN A 132 16.52 -7.51 -7.07
CA ASN A 132 16.57 -8.86 -7.61
C ASN A 132 15.20 -9.56 -7.57
N ILE A 133 14.23 -8.98 -6.86
CA ILE A 133 12.87 -9.51 -6.76
C ILE A 133 12.11 -9.17 -8.03
N LYS A 134 11.27 -10.10 -8.50
CA LYS A 134 10.33 -9.84 -9.59
C LYS A 134 9.42 -8.67 -9.20
N GLN A 135 9.51 -7.60 -9.98
CA GLN A 135 8.70 -6.40 -9.77
C GLN A 135 7.40 -6.53 -10.54
N ALA A 136 6.29 -6.19 -9.88
CA ALA A 136 4.99 -6.13 -10.49
C ALA A 136 4.33 -4.76 -10.23
N LYS A 137 3.38 -4.40 -11.09
CA LYS A 137 2.59 -3.18 -10.99
C LYS A 137 1.11 -3.49 -11.19
N LEU A 138 0.26 -2.73 -10.50
CA LEU A 138 -1.18 -2.75 -10.73
C LEU A 138 -1.47 -1.85 -11.94
N LEU A 139 -2.29 -2.34 -12.86
CA LEU A 139 -2.77 -1.58 -14.01
C LEU A 139 -4.29 -1.51 -13.96
N GLY A 140 -4.86 -0.43 -14.53
CA GLY A 140 -6.30 -0.33 -14.75
C GLY A 140 -7.16 -0.30 -13.48
N HIS A 141 -6.58 -0.02 -12.32
CA HIS A 141 -7.32 0.04 -11.06
C HIS A 141 -8.21 1.28 -11.00
N THR A 142 -9.28 1.17 -10.21
CA THR A 142 -10.20 2.28 -9.94
C THR A 142 -9.47 3.43 -9.22
N LYS A 143 -9.96 4.67 -9.39
CA LYS A 143 -9.48 5.83 -8.60
C LYS A 143 -9.48 5.49 -7.09
N SER A 144 -8.45 5.98 -6.39
CA SER A 144 -8.33 5.76 -4.95
C SER A 144 -9.53 6.31 -4.19
N GLU A 145 -10.05 5.49 -3.27
CA GLU A 145 -11.10 5.83 -2.33
C GLU A 145 -10.55 6.57 -1.10
N TYR A 146 -9.23 6.71 -1.00
CA TYR A 146 -8.58 7.47 0.05
C TYR A 146 -8.59 8.99 -0.21
N VAL A 147 -9.79 9.56 -0.31
CA VAL A 147 -10.03 10.94 -0.78
C VAL A 147 -9.58 12.05 0.17
N ILE A 148 -9.31 11.73 1.44
CA ILE A 148 -8.89 12.70 2.46
C ILE A 148 -7.36 12.87 2.54
N ARG A 149 -6.59 12.15 1.72
CA ARG A 149 -5.13 12.30 1.62
C ARG A 149 -4.77 12.64 0.17
N THR A 150 -3.98 13.69 -0.01
CA THR A 150 -3.47 14.04 -1.36
C THR A 150 -2.56 12.92 -1.87
N GLN A 151 -2.99 12.29 -2.97
CA GLN A 151 -2.18 11.36 -3.76
C GLN A 151 -1.31 12.14 -4.77
N PRO A 152 -0.14 11.63 -5.20
CA PRO A 152 0.64 12.31 -6.22
C PRO A 152 -0.05 12.36 -7.58
N THR A 153 -0.53 11.22 -8.06
CA THR A 153 -1.26 11.04 -9.33
C THR A 153 -2.62 10.42 -9.03
N GLU A 154 -3.56 10.49 -9.99
CA GLU A 154 -4.86 9.81 -9.82
C GLU A 154 -4.73 8.27 -9.80
N GLY A 155 -3.65 7.74 -10.39
CA GLY A 155 -3.30 6.31 -10.38
C GLY A 155 -2.60 5.83 -9.09
N CYS A 156 -2.36 6.68 -8.10
CA CYS A 156 -1.74 6.22 -6.84
C CYS A 156 -2.78 5.65 -5.87
N LEU A 157 -2.57 4.40 -5.45
CA LEU A 157 -3.33 3.74 -4.39
C LEU A 157 -2.64 3.86 -3.02
N SER A 158 -3.43 3.74 -1.96
CA SER A 158 -2.91 3.55 -0.60
C SER A 158 -2.43 2.12 -0.37
N THR A 159 -1.60 1.90 0.66
CA THR A 159 -1.10 0.56 1.04
C THR A 159 -2.20 -0.50 1.20
N LEU A 160 -3.36 -0.11 1.75
CA LEU A 160 -4.50 -1.02 1.93
C LEU A 160 -5.18 -1.35 0.60
N GLU A 161 -5.36 -0.35 -0.26
CA GLU A 161 -5.91 -0.53 -1.61
C GLU A 161 -5.00 -1.39 -2.48
N THR A 162 -3.70 -1.11 -2.48
CA THR A 162 -2.71 -1.91 -3.20
C THR A 162 -2.73 -3.37 -2.73
N ALA A 163 -2.78 -3.61 -1.42
CA ALA A 163 -2.87 -4.96 -0.89
C ALA A 163 -4.18 -5.66 -1.30
N ALA A 164 -5.32 -4.97 -1.17
CA ALA A 164 -6.63 -5.53 -1.50
C ALA A 164 -6.73 -5.90 -2.99
N GLU A 165 -6.26 -5.02 -3.87
CA GLU A 165 -6.26 -5.27 -5.32
C GLU A 165 -5.33 -6.43 -5.67
N ALA A 166 -4.12 -6.46 -5.10
CA ALA A 166 -3.15 -7.50 -5.38
C ALA A 166 -3.60 -8.89 -4.94
N LEU A 167 -4.14 -9.01 -3.73
CA LEU A 167 -4.72 -10.25 -3.23
C LEU A 167 -5.87 -10.70 -4.12
N SER A 168 -6.75 -9.77 -4.50
CA SER A 168 -7.92 -10.10 -5.32
C SER A 168 -7.56 -10.59 -6.72
N ILE A 169 -6.53 -10.01 -7.33
CA ILE A 169 -6.03 -10.41 -8.65
C ILE A 169 -5.34 -11.77 -8.61
N LEU A 170 -4.57 -12.07 -7.57
CA LEU A 170 -3.73 -13.27 -7.50
C LEU A 170 -4.50 -14.49 -6.98
N GLU A 171 -5.42 -14.29 -6.04
CA GLU A 171 -6.23 -15.34 -5.44
C GLU A 171 -7.58 -15.53 -6.14
N GLU A 172 -7.96 -14.62 -7.06
CA GLU A 172 -9.25 -14.61 -7.74
C GLU A 172 -10.45 -14.57 -6.76
N ILE A 173 -10.27 -13.91 -5.62
CA ILE A 173 -11.27 -13.70 -4.57
C ILE A 173 -11.39 -12.20 -4.31
N ASP A 174 -12.60 -11.64 -4.33
CA ASP A 174 -12.78 -10.21 -4.07
C ASP A 174 -12.61 -9.89 -2.58
N TYR A 175 -11.44 -9.37 -2.21
CA TYR A 175 -11.14 -8.85 -0.87
C TYR A 175 -11.43 -7.35 -0.73
N ARG A 176 -11.71 -6.69 -1.85
CA ARG A 176 -11.71 -5.24 -1.95
C ARG A 176 -12.83 -4.62 -1.14
N GLN A 177 -14.03 -5.19 -1.17
CA GLN A 177 -15.16 -4.69 -0.41
C GLN A 177 -14.90 -4.72 1.11
N ASP A 178 -14.35 -5.82 1.61
CA ASP A 178 -14.13 -6.03 3.04
C ASP A 178 -12.92 -5.26 3.56
N LEU A 179 -11.81 -5.26 2.83
CA LEU A 179 -10.61 -4.55 3.24
C LEU A 179 -10.78 -3.03 3.20
N LEU A 180 -11.57 -2.48 2.26
CA LEU A 180 -11.72 -1.02 2.14
C LEU A 180 -12.85 -0.43 2.97
N ARG A 181 -13.73 -1.25 3.55
CA ARG A 181 -14.79 -0.79 4.46
C ARG A 181 -14.29 0.16 5.58
N PRO A 182 -13.20 -0.14 6.32
CA PRO A 182 -12.69 0.79 7.34
C PRO A 182 -12.10 2.08 6.76
N LEU A 183 -11.55 2.02 5.54
CA LEU A 183 -11.03 3.21 4.84
C LEU A 183 -12.16 4.15 4.43
N LYS A 184 -13.23 3.60 3.85
CA LYS A 184 -14.45 4.34 3.49
C LYS A 184 -15.05 5.02 4.71
N ALA A 185 -15.20 4.30 5.81
CA ALA A 185 -15.71 4.84 7.06
C ALA A 185 -14.84 5.98 7.60
N LEU A 186 -13.50 5.83 7.52
CA LEU A 186 -12.56 6.87 7.90
C LEU A 186 -12.73 8.12 7.03
N CYS A 187 -12.81 7.97 5.71
CA CYS A 187 -13.02 9.08 4.78
C CYS A 187 -14.33 9.80 5.09
N ASN A 188 -15.45 9.07 5.17
CA ASN A 188 -16.76 9.64 5.46
C ASN A 188 -16.76 10.41 6.78
N PHE A 189 -16.23 9.81 7.86
CA PHE A 189 -16.15 10.48 9.15
C PHE A 189 -15.38 11.81 9.07
N GLN A 190 -14.27 11.85 8.34
CA GLN A 190 -13.47 13.06 8.21
C GLN A 190 -14.21 14.12 7.36
N LEU A 191 -14.87 13.72 6.27
CA LEU A 191 -15.66 14.61 5.43
C LEU A 191 -16.84 15.23 6.20
N ASP A 192 -17.56 14.41 6.99
CA ASP A 192 -18.69 14.87 7.82
C ASP A 192 -18.26 15.88 8.89
N HIS A 193 -16.99 15.87 9.29
CA HIS A 193 -16.40 16.79 10.27
C HIS A 193 -15.53 17.89 9.62
N GLY A 194 -15.78 18.19 8.33
CA GLY A 194 -15.22 19.35 7.65
C GLY A 194 -13.88 19.12 6.94
N ALA A 195 -13.43 17.88 6.79
CA ALA A 195 -12.35 17.59 5.84
C ALA A 195 -12.84 17.82 4.41
N VAL A 196 -11.93 18.24 3.53
CA VAL A 196 -12.20 18.42 2.11
C VAL A 196 -11.61 17.26 1.31
N THR A 197 -12.26 16.91 0.21
CA THR A 197 -11.68 15.96 -0.74
C THR A 197 -10.43 16.57 -1.37
N HIS A 198 -9.36 15.80 -1.38
CA HIS A 198 -8.10 16.23 -1.97
C HIS A 198 -7.97 15.68 -3.39
N GLN A 199 -7.98 16.58 -4.38
CA GLN A 199 -7.51 16.24 -5.73
C GLN A 199 -6.04 15.80 -5.69
N SER A 200 -5.64 14.95 -6.64
CA SER A 200 -4.23 14.56 -6.79
C SER A 200 -3.36 15.79 -7.04
N LEU A 201 -2.08 15.70 -6.65
CA LEU A 201 -1.13 16.78 -6.87
C LEU A 201 -1.00 17.12 -8.36
N GLU A 202 -0.98 16.10 -9.22
CA GLU A 202 -1.04 16.20 -10.68
C GLU A 202 -2.28 16.96 -11.17
N ALA A 203 -3.48 16.61 -10.70
CA ALA A 203 -4.72 17.27 -11.09
C ALA A 203 -4.72 18.75 -10.69
N ARG A 204 -4.25 19.07 -9.48
CA ARG A 204 -4.12 20.47 -9.01
C ARG A 204 -3.12 21.27 -9.83
N ILE A 205 -2.06 20.61 -10.31
CA ILE A 205 -1.08 21.23 -11.22
C ILE A 205 -1.72 21.50 -12.58
N ARG A 206 -2.45 20.53 -13.15
CA ARG A 206 -3.13 20.68 -14.44
C ARG A 206 -4.18 21.79 -14.42
N THR A 207 -4.93 21.92 -13.33
CA THR A 207 -5.99 22.94 -13.18
C THR A 207 -5.47 24.31 -12.70
N SER A 208 -4.15 24.50 -12.60
CA SER A 208 -3.54 25.72 -12.03
C SER A 208 -3.99 26.07 -10.60
N ALA A 209 -4.62 25.12 -9.89
CA ALA A 209 -5.03 25.24 -8.49
C ALA A 209 -3.90 24.91 -7.49
N TYR A 210 -2.67 24.72 -7.99
CA TYR A 210 -1.47 24.50 -7.21
C TYR A 210 -0.71 25.83 -7.02
N PRO A 211 -0.70 26.41 -5.80
CA PRO A 211 -0.26 27.80 -5.59
C PRO A 211 1.27 28.00 -5.59
N LYS A 212 2.06 26.93 -5.74
CA LYS A 212 3.53 26.99 -5.65
C LYS A 212 4.16 26.70 -7.01
N GLN A 213 5.28 27.37 -7.30
CA GLN A 213 6.09 27.04 -8.48
C GLN A 213 6.56 25.58 -8.43
N ILE A 214 6.39 24.89 -9.56
CA ILE A 214 6.75 23.48 -9.67
C ILE A 214 8.27 23.38 -9.87
N GLY A 215 8.98 22.99 -8.82
CA GLY A 215 10.42 22.74 -8.91
C GLY A 215 10.76 21.51 -9.78
N LYS A 216 11.99 21.48 -10.33
CA LYS A 216 12.50 20.39 -11.19
C LYS A 216 12.32 18.98 -10.58
N ARG A 217 12.46 18.86 -9.25
CA ARG A 217 12.32 17.60 -8.51
C ARG A 217 10.88 17.05 -8.53
N LEU A 218 9.89 17.93 -8.35
CA LEU A 218 8.48 17.55 -8.35
C LEU A 218 8.01 17.18 -9.78
N SER A 219 8.43 17.96 -10.78
CA SER A 219 8.11 17.65 -12.18
C SER A 219 8.66 16.28 -12.62
N ARG A 220 9.91 15.97 -12.29
CA ARG A 220 10.51 14.66 -12.60
C ARG A 220 9.77 13.51 -11.90
N PHE A 221 9.40 13.70 -10.64
CA PHE A 221 8.66 12.72 -9.86
C PHE A 221 7.29 12.40 -10.47
N LEU A 222 6.52 13.40 -10.91
CA LEU A 222 5.22 13.18 -11.56
C LEU A 222 5.37 12.47 -12.91
N LYS A 223 6.37 12.84 -13.73
CA LYS A 223 6.64 12.18 -15.01
C LYS A 223 7.04 10.70 -14.84
N GLU A 224 7.82 10.39 -13.81
CA GLU A 224 8.20 9.00 -13.49
C GLU A 224 6.96 8.16 -13.15
N LEU A 225 5.98 8.73 -12.43
CA LEU A 225 4.72 8.06 -12.10
C LEU A 225 3.77 7.93 -13.30
N GLU A 226 3.61 8.99 -14.11
CA GLU A 226 2.81 8.94 -15.33
C GLU A 226 3.37 7.93 -16.34
N ALA A 227 4.71 7.81 -16.43
CA ALA A 227 5.35 6.80 -17.27
C ALA A 227 5.10 5.37 -16.76
N SER A 228 5.04 5.16 -15.44
CA SER A 228 4.74 3.84 -14.87
C SER A 228 3.27 3.43 -15.01
N ASP A 229 2.35 4.39 -15.06
CA ASP A 229 0.91 4.12 -15.21
C ASP A 229 0.51 3.84 -16.68
N ASN A 230 1.28 4.35 -17.66
CA ASN A 230 0.99 4.25 -19.11
C ASN A 230 1.82 3.22 -19.90
N SER A 231 2.74 2.52 -19.23
CA SER A 231 3.54 1.43 -19.82
C SER A 231 3.11 0.08 -19.26
#